data_AF-A0A959TYE5-F1
#
_entry.id   AF-A0A959TYE5-F1
#
_cell.length_a   1.000
_cell.length_b   1.000
_cell.length_c   1.000
_cell.angle_alpha   90.00
_cell.angle_beta   90.00
_cell.angle_gamma   90.00
#
_symmetry.space_group_name_H-M   'P 1'
#
loop_
_entity.id
_entity.type
_entity.pdbx_description
1 polymer ?
#
loop_
_entity_poly.entity_id
_entity_poly.type
_entity_poly.pdbx_seq_one_letter_code
_entity_poly.pdbx_strand_id
1 'polypeptide(L)'
;MTVTKTTLRRISRKKAYSAAALTFLAAGGAEAQVVLTDIDPDVTYSAPDGVFYLDLDNDGTEDFLFSATSAAAFVIGSGGTNQYAINGVFASPYGSNEILVNSVFSGFAYPAVLNSMDMIGSSDLFAAVSFQSLAYSFQYSSGGGLSPVEQNGNWLGGTDGKFIGLKLHKDGADHYGWLRLDVGSDNKSFTVSMYAYEATPGQGITVISTGIQDAVLTNWTVYSYGSMIHLIQNSTAETGTYQVLDLSGRTLLSGNMDGTHTTVMANQLPAGIYVVRLETASGTLSRKVYVNQ
;
A
#
# COMPACT_ATOMS: atom_id res chain seq x y z
N MET A 1 15.39 49.76 -26.60
CA MET A 1 14.30 48.89 -26.11
C MET A 1 14.97 47.74 -25.36
N THR A 2 15.06 47.85 -24.04
CA THR A 2 15.92 47.00 -23.20
C THR A 2 15.12 45.79 -22.72
N VAL A 3 15.55 44.59 -23.07
CA VAL A 3 14.91 43.33 -22.66
C VAL A 3 15.46 42.91 -21.30
N THR A 4 14.62 42.95 -20.27
CA THR A 4 14.96 42.48 -18.93
C THR A 4 14.76 40.97 -18.87
N LYS A 5 15.84 40.21 -18.68
CA LYS A 5 15.82 38.75 -18.42
C LYS A 5 15.36 38.53 -16.97
N THR A 6 14.11 38.13 -16.77
CA THR A 6 13.61 37.69 -15.46
C THR A 6 14.11 36.26 -15.20
N THR A 7 15.04 36.10 -14.27
CA THR A 7 15.53 34.79 -13.84
C THR A 7 14.58 34.25 -12.78
N LEU A 8 13.76 33.24 -13.13
CA LEU A 8 12.89 32.56 -12.16
C LEU A 8 13.74 31.67 -11.26
N ARG A 9 13.82 32.05 -9.97
CA ARG A 9 14.52 31.29 -8.94
C ARG A 9 13.64 30.12 -8.52
N ARG A 10 13.98 28.89 -8.93
CA ARG A 10 13.30 27.66 -8.50
C ARG A 10 13.56 27.45 -7.00
N ILE A 11 12.58 27.71 -6.15
CA ILE A 11 12.67 27.43 -4.71
C ILE A 11 12.30 25.96 -4.51
N SER A 12 13.29 25.07 -4.48
CA SER A 12 13.08 23.70 -3.99
C SER A 12 13.01 23.72 -2.46
N ARG A 13 11.81 23.67 -1.88
CA ARG A 13 11.65 23.43 -0.44
C ARG A 13 11.85 21.93 -0.20
N LYS A 14 13.03 21.53 0.28
CA LYS A 14 13.24 20.17 0.81
C LYS A 14 12.43 20.08 2.11
N LYS A 15 11.29 19.38 2.10
CA LYS A 15 10.65 18.93 3.33
C LYS A 15 11.53 17.82 3.91
N ALA A 16 11.80 17.86 5.21
CA ALA A 16 12.44 16.75 5.90
C ALA A 16 11.38 15.65 6.03
N TYR A 17 11.68 14.46 5.51
CA TYR A 17 10.83 13.27 5.62
C TYR A 17 11.40 12.37 6.72
N SER A 18 10.54 11.83 7.58
CA SER A 18 10.89 10.80 8.55
C SER A 18 10.41 9.46 8.02
N ALA A 19 11.33 8.61 7.57
CA ALA A 19 11.05 7.20 7.33
C ALA A 19 11.32 6.42 8.63
N ALA A 20 10.35 5.66 9.11
CA ALA A 20 10.53 4.77 10.24
C ALA A 20 10.57 3.32 9.74
N ALA A 21 11.72 2.65 9.90
CA ALA A 21 11.84 1.23 9.61
C ALA A 21 11.50 0.41 10.87
N LEU A 22 10.54 -0.51 10.78
CA LEU A 22 10.20 -1.47 11.82
C LEU A 22 10.45 -2.89 11.30
N THR A 23 11.17 -3.70 12.08
CA THR A 23 11.35 -5.13 11.80
C THR A 23 10.45 -5.92 12.74
N PHE A 24 9.58 -6.77 12.19
CA PHE A 24 8.77 -7.69 12.98
C PHE A 24 9.32 -9.12 12.81
N LEU A 25 9.67 -9.77 13.92
CA LEU A 25 10.02 -11.20 13.97
C LEU A 25 8.74 -12.01 14.19
N ALA A 26 8.29 -12.75 13.17
CA ALA A 26 7.21 -13.72 13.34
C ALA A 26 7.82 -15.07 13.75
N ALA A 27 7.64 -15.47 15.01
CA ALA A 27 8.20 -16.71 15.54
C ALA A 27 7.40 -17.94 15.06
N GLY A 28 7.97 -18.70 14.12
CA GLY A 28 7.52 -20.05 13.77
C GLY A 28 8.06 -20.59 12.44
N GLY A 29 9.17 -21.34 12.48
CA GLY A 29 9.66 -22.22 11.39
C GLY A 29 10.11 -21.52 10.10
N ALA A 30 11.43 -21.46 9.85
CA ALA A 30 12.10 -20.57 8.89
C ALA A 30 11.70 -19.11 9.17
N GLU A 31 12.40 -18.47 10.12
CA GLU A 31 11.98 -17.20 10.71
C GLU A 31 11.70 -16.13 9.64
N ALA A 32 10.43 -15.78 9.46
CA ALA A 32 10.02 -14.66 8.62
C ALA A 32 10.48 -13.36 9.28
N GLN A 33 11.20 -12.54 8.51
CA GLN A 33 11.78 -11.27 8.91
C GLN A 33 11.25 -10.18 7.98
N VAL A 34 10.05 -9.68 8.28
CA VAL A 34 9.46 -8.58 7.53
C VAL A 34 10.12 -7.27 7.95
N VAL A 35 10.67 -6.56 6.98
CA VAL A 35 11.19 -5.19 7.11
C VAL A 35 10.15 -4.24 6.53
N LEU A 36 9.53 -3.45 7.38
CA LEU A 36 8.53 -2.43 7.03
C LEU A 36 9.18 -1.06 7.07
N THR A 37 8.90 -0.21 6.08
CA THR A 37 9.20 1.22 6.08
C THR A 37 7.92 2.03 5.95
N ASP A 38 7.66 2.88 6.92
CA ASP A 38 6.56 3.85 6.91
C ASP A 38 7.06 5.21 6.43
N ILE A 39 6.30 5.86 5.55
CA ILE A 39 6.59 7.18 4.98
C ILE A 39 5.61 8.17 5.61
N ASP A 40 6.05 8.85 6.67
CA ASP A 40 5.24 9.85 7.37
C ASP A 40 5.86 11.27 7.25
N PRO A 41 5.13 12.24 6.66
CA PRO A 41 3.80 12.09 6.05
C PRO A 41 3.85 11.39 4.69
N ASP A 42 2.74 10.75 4.32
CA ASP A 42 2.48 10.23 2.98
C ASP A 42 2.87 11.26 1.90
N VAL A 43 3.42 10.77 0.79
CA VAL A 43 3.97 11.64 -0.26
C VAL A 43 3.22 11.44 -1.57
N THR A 44 2.60 12.52 -2.05
CA THR A 44 1.97 12.58 -3.37
C THR A 44 2.94 13.04 -4.45
N TYR A 45 2.99 12.27 -5.53
CA TYR A 45 3.73 12.56 -6.76
C TYR A 45 2.73 12.85 -7.87
N SER A 46 2.85 14.02 -8.51
CA SER A 46 1.92 14.49 -9.53
C SER A 46 2.61 14.75 -10.85
N ALA A 47 1.91 14.44 -11.93
CA ALA A 47 2.29 14.74 -13.30
C ALA A 47 2.57 16.25 -13.52
N PRO A 48 3.41 16.61 -14.51
CA PRO A 48 4.03 15.74 -15.51
C PRO A 48 5.32 15.04 -15.05
N ASP A 49 5.90 15.47 -13.92
CA ASP A 49 7.25 15.09 -13.50
C ASP A 49 7.27 14.32 -12.17
N GLY A 50 6.14 13.75 -11.77
CA GLY A 50 6.01 13.03 -10.51
C GLY A 50 6.75 11.70 -10.61
N VAL A 51 7.85 11.54 -9.87
CA VAL A 51 8.65 10.31 -9.86
C VAL A 51 9.01 9.93 -8.44
N PHE A 52 8.77 8.66 -8.10
CA PHE A 52 9.22 8.03 -6.87
C PHE A 52 10.17 6.90 -7.22
N TYR A 53 11.36 6.94 -6.64
CA TYR A 53 12.33 5.88 -6.70
C TYR A 53 12.26 5.11 -5.39
N LEU A 54 11.92 3.84 -5.47
CA LEU A 54 11.84 2.95 -4.32
C LEU A 54 13.13 2.13 -4.25
N ASP A 55 13.85 2.30 -3.16
CA ASP A 55 14.85 1.36 -2.64
C ASP A 55 14.10 0.52 -1.58
N LEU A 56 13.74 -0.71 -1.95
CA LEU A 56 12.83 -1.54 -1.16
C LEU A 56 13.54 -2.12 0.07
N ASP A 57 14.82 -2.48 -0.09
CA ASP A 57 15.62 -3.10 0.97
C ASP A 57 16.56 -2.14 1.70
N ASN A 58 16.54 -0.85 1.31
CA ASN A 58 17.34 0.23 1.86
C ASN A 58 18.85 -0.01 1.72
N ASP A 59 19.30 -0.63 0.62
CA ASP A 59 20.72 -0.87 0.34
C ASP A 59 21.46 0.31 -0.31
N GLY A 60 20.73 1.38 -0.67
CA GLY A 60 21.25 2.57 -1.34
C GLY A 60 21.16 2.52 -2.86
N THR A 61 20.59 1.46 -3.44
CA THR A 61 20.31 1.30 -4.86
C THR A 61 18.81 1.30 -5.09
N GLU A 62 18.34 2.04 -6.10
CA GLU A 62 16.92 2.00 -6.45
C GLU A 62 16.53 0.64 -7.05
N ASP A 63 15.42 0.08 -6.58
CA ASP A 63 14.86 -1.20 -7.03
C ASP A 63 13.71 -1.05 -8.02
N PHE A 64 12.88 -0.02 -7.81
CA PHE A 64 11.69 0.25 -8.61
C PHE A 64 11.51 1.74 -8.84
N LEU A 65 10.89 2.09 -9.97
CA LEU A 65 10.44 3.44 -10.29
C LEU A 65 8.93 3.47 -10.45
N PHE A 66 8.31 4.47 -9.84
CA PHE A 66 6.91 4.83 -10.05
C PHE A 66 6.85 6.25 -10.61
N SER A 67 5.97 6.49 -11.58
CA SER A 67 5.86 7.81 -12.20
C SER A 67 4.43 8.18 -12.56
N ALA A 68 4.14 9.48 -12.47
CA ALA A 68 2.91 10.10 -12.93
C ALA A 68 3.26 11.03 -14.08
N THR A 69 2.60 10.84 -15.23
CA THR A 69 2.82 11.64 -16.43
C THR A 69 1.51 12.22 -16.94
N SER A 70 1.62 13.41 -17.54
CA SER A 70 0.53 13.99 -18.30
C SER A 70 1.07 14.83 -19.44
N ALA A 71 0.48 14.69 -20.63
CA ALA A 71 0.80 15.49 -21.79
C ALA A 71 -0.49 15.91 -22.49
N ALA A 72 -0.50 17.09 -23.11
CA ALA A 72 -1.61 17.54 -23.94
C ALA A 72 -1.10 18.19 -25.22
N ALA A 73 -1.81 17.97 -26.32
CA ALA A 73 -1.50 18.53 -27.62
C ALA A 73 -2.76 19.11 -28.28
N PHE A 74 -2.57 20.18 -29.06
CA PHE A 74 -3.62 20.79 -29.86
C PHE A 74 -3.28 20.66 -31.34
N VAL A 75 -4.25 20.22 -32.13
CA VAL A 75 -4.15 20.17 -33.59
C VAL A 75 -5.20 21.12 -34.15
N ILE A 76 -4.74 22.16 -34.85
CA ILE A 76 -5.61 23.15 -35.49
C ILE A 76 -5.63 22.85 -36.98
N GLY A 77 -6.80 22.58 -37.53
CA GLY A 77 -6.99 22.30 -38.95
C GLY A 77 -8.24 22.99 -39.50
N SER A 78 -8.51 22.77 -40.78
CA SER A 78 -9.71 23.30 -41.46
C SER A 78 -11.04 22.83 -40.84
N GLY A 79 -11.01 21.72 -40.07
CA GLY A 79 -12.16 21.18 -39.33
C GLY A 79 -12.32 21.66 -37.88
N GLY A 80 -11.49 22.61 -37.40
CA GLY A 80 -11.54 23.14 -36.04
C GLY A 80 -10.32 22.78 -35.18
N THR A 81 -10.46 22.94 -33.86
CA THR A 81 -9.42 22.63 -32.87
C THR A 81 -9.68 21.27 -32.24
N ASN A 82 -8.75 20.33 -32.45
CA ASN A 82 -8.73 19.04 -31.77
C ASN A 82 -7.75 19.09 -30.61
N GLN A 83 -8.14 18.53 -29.48
CA GLN A 83 -7.29 18.38 -28.30
C GLN A 83 -7.09 16.90 -27.99
N TYR A 84 -5.84 16.54 -27.70
CA TYR A 84 -5.45 15.22 -27.23
C TYR A 84 -4.79 15.37 -25.87
N ALA A 85 -5.06 14.44 -24.95
CA ALA A 85 -4.32 14.35 -23.70
C ALA A 85 -4.04 12.91 -23.32
N ILE A 86 -2.91 12.71 -22.65
CA ILE A 86 -2.53 11.46 -22.02
C ILE A 86 -2.34 11.76 -20.55
N ASN A 87 -2.91 10.92 -19.69
CA ASN A 87 -2.57 10.85 -18.27
C ASN A 87 -2.19 9.40 -17.97
N GLY A 88 -1.19 9.19 -17.13
CA GLY A 88 -0.89 7.84 -16.67
C GLY A 88 -0.03 7.78 -15.43
N VAL A 89 -0.20 6.68 -14.71
CA VAL A 89 0.68 6.24 -13.64
C VAL A 89 1.31 4.92 -14.06
N PHE A 90 2.64 4.87 -14.00
CA PHE A 90 3.44 3.75 -14.48
C PHE A 90 4.40 3.27 -13.40
N ALA A 91 4.76 1.99 -13.47
CA ALA A 91 5.84 1.41 -12.67
C ALA A 91 6.86 0.68 -13.56
N SER A 92 8.12 0.66 -13.14
CA SER A 92 9.19 -0.08 -13.79
C SER A 92 10.06 -0.74 -12.72
N PRO A 93 10.30 -2.06 -12.77
CA PRO A 93 11.37 -2.64 -12.00
C PRO A 93 12.74 -2.27 -12.59
N TYR A 94 13.76 -2.23 -11.74
CA TYR A 94 15.16 -2.09 -12.14
C TYR A 94 15.91 -3.42 -12.02
N GLY A 95 17.00 -3.54 -12.80
CA GLY A 95 17.82 -4.74 -12.81
C GLY A 95 17.01 -5.99 -13.18
N SER A 96 17.10 -7.01 -12.32
CA SER A 96 16.34 -8.26 -12.44
C SER A 96 15.01 -8.25 -11.70
N ASN A 97 14.67 -7.17 -10.97
CA ASN A 97 13.44 -7.07 -10.16
C ASN A 97 12.19 -7.23 -11.01
N GLU A 98 11.07 -7.56 -10.37
CA GLU A 98 9.81 -7.79 -11.06
C GLU A 98 8.62 -7.26 -10.25
N ILE A 99 7.52 -6.97 -10.94
CA ILE A 99 6.27 -6.48 -10.35
C ILE A 99 5.19 -7.54 -10.53
N LEU A 100 4.35 -7.76 -9.52
CA LEU A 100 3.22 -8.68 -9.58
C LEU A 100 2.13 -8.12 -10.50
N VAL A 101 1.69 -8.92 -11.46
CA VAL A 101 0.73 -8.52 -12.49
C VAL A 101 -0.42 -9.50 -12.60
N ASN A 102 -1.60 -9.01 -12.98
CA ASN A 102 -2.73 -9.90 -13.30
C ASN A 102 -2.54 -10.59 -14.66
N SER A 103 -1.87 -9.91 -15.60
CA SER A 103 -1.63 -10.42 -16.95
C SER A 103 -0.49 -9.69 -17.63
N VAL A 104 0.11 -10.37 -18.61
CA VAL A 104 0.99 -9.80 -19.62
C VAL A 104 0.34 -10.05 -20.98
N PHE A 105 0.02 -9.00 -21.72
CA PHE A 105 -0.63 -9.10 -23.02
C PHE A 105 0.08 -8.23 -24.05
N SER A 106 0.52 -8.83 -25.16
CA SER A 106 1.19 -8.14 -26.26
C SER A 106 2.39 -7.29 -25.82
N GLY A 107 3.13 -7.74 -24.79
CA GLY A 107 4.27 -7.03 -24.22
C GLY A 107 3.92 -5.95 -23.20
N PHE A 108 2.64 -5.69 -22.96
CA PHE A 108 2.18 -4.79 -21.89
C PHE A 108 1.88 -5.58 -20.62
N ALA A 109 2.31 -5.03 -19.49
CA ALA A 109 2.11 -5.59 -18.16
C ALA A 109 1.23 -4.64 -17.33
N TYR A 110 0.30 -5.23 -16.57
CA TYR A 110 -0.68 -4.50 -15.77
C TYR A 110 -0.56 -4.93 -14.31
N PRO A 111 0.08 -4.12 -13.44
CA PRO A 111 0.27 -4.46 -12.04
C PRO A 111 -1.05 -4.77 -11.36
N ALA A 112 -1.08 -5.84 -10.57
CA ALA A 112 -2.27 -6.23 -9.83
C ALA A 112 -2.61 -5.18 -8.77
N VAL A 113 -3.90 -5.10 -8.41
CA VAL A 113 -4.37 -4.34 -7.24
C VAL A 113 -4.55 -5.33 -6.11
N LEU A 114 -3.71 -5.24 -5.09
CA LEU A 114 -3.78 -6.08 -3.91
C LEU A 114 -4.50 -5.37 -2.76
N ASN A 115 -5.13 -6.18 -1.91
CA ASN A 115 -5.78 -5.78 -0.67
C ASN A 115 -4.94 -6.22 0.53
N SER A 116 -5.25 -5.65 1.69
CA SER A 116 -4.74 -6.18 2.96
C SER A 116 -5.09 -7.66 3.10
N MET A 117 -4.15 -8.43 3.66
CA MET A 117 -4.18 -9.88 3.81
C MET A 117 -3.93 -10.72 2.55
N ASP A 118 -3.76 -10.11 1.37
CA ASP A 118 -3.33 -10.86 0.19
C ASP A 118 -1.92 -11.43 0.40
N MET A 119 -1.69 -12.65 -0.07
CA MET A 119 -0.38 -13.30 0.00
C MET A 119 0.37 -13.06 -1.31
N ILE A 120 1.66 -12.72 -1.21
CA ILE A 120 2.59 -12.59 -2.33
C ILE A 120 3.68 -13.64 -2.17
N GLY A 121 3.95 -14.43 -3.18
CA GLY A 121 5.00 -15.44 -3.14
C GLY A 121 5.35 -16.01 -4.50
N SER A 122 6.12 -17.11 -4.47
CA SER A 122 6.70 -17.72 -5.67
C SER A 122 5.71 -18.26 -6.69
N SER A 123 4.45 -18.46 -6.31
CA SER A 123 3.38 -18.92 -7.20
C SER A 123 2.74 -17.80 -8.03
N ASP A 124 3.01 -16.54 -7.70
CA ASP A 124 2.38 -15.41 -8.39
C ASP A 124 3.03 -15.11 -9.74
N LEU A 125 2.27 -14.42 -10.59
CA LEU A 125 2.76 -13.95 -11.87
C LEU A 125 3.47 -12.61 -11.70
N PHE A 126 4.76 -12.60 -12.06
CA PHE A 126 5.59 -11.40 -12.07
C PHE A 126 6.01 -11.03 -13.49
N ALA A 127 6.24 -9.74 -13.71
CA ALA A 127 6.75 -9.21 -14.96
C ALA A 127 7.95 -8.28 -14.72
N ALA A 128 9.02 -8.52 -15.49
CA ALA A 128 10.24 -7.69 -15.54
C ALA A 128 10.18 -6.57 -16.59
N VAL A 129 9.03 -6.33 -17.22
CA VAL A 129 8.90 -5.34 -18.30
C VAL A 129 8.89 -3.93 -17.72
N SER A 130 9.61 -2.99 -18.33
CA SER A 130 9.56 -1.58 -17.96
C SER A 130 8.27 -0.90 -18.45
N PHE A 131 7.89 0.22 -17.84
CA PHE A 131 6.69 0.99 -18.17
C PHE A 131 5.38 0.19 -18.09
N GLN A 132 5.19 -0.51 -16.97
CA GLN A 132 3.94 -1.21 -16.66
C GLN A 132 2.85 -0.20 -16.30
N SER A 133 1.66 -0.36 -16.87
CA SER A 133 0.56 0.61 -16.72
C SER A 133 -0.29 0.29 -15.50
N LEU A 134 -0.13 1.05 -14.41
CA LEU A 134 -1.07 1.00 -13.29
C LEU A 134 -2.42 1.57 -13.75
N ALA A 135 -2.38 2.78 -14.30
CA ALA A 135 -3.51 3.48 -14.87
C ALA A 135 -3.06 4.32 -16.07
N TYR A 136 -3.79 4.27 -17.18
CA TYR A 136 -3.52 5.04 -18.38
C TYR A 136 -4.83 5.49 -19.01
N SER A 137 -4.89 6.75 -19.44
CA SER A 137 -6.01 7.27 -20.22
C SER A 137 -5.54 8.12 -21.39
N PHE A 138 -6.02 7.81 -22.59
CA PHE A 138 -5.95 8.67 -23.76
C PHE A 138 -7.28 9.40 -23.92
N GLN A 139 -7.22 10.72 -24.07
CA GLN A 139 -8.38 11.60 -24.09
C GLN A 139 -8.40 12.43 -25.37
N TYR A 140 -9.60 12.67 -25.89
CA TYR A 140 -9.82 13.42 -27.12
C TYR A 140 -10.95 14.43 -26.97
N SER A 141 -10.86 15.54 -27.69
CA SER A 141 -11.96 16.46 -27.91
C SER A 141 -11.88 17.14 -29.28
N SER A 142 -13.05 17.40 -29.89
CA SER A 142 -13.22 18.26 -31.06
C SER A 142 -14.17 19.40 -30.73
N GLY A 143 -13.65 20.50 -30.18
CA GLY A 143 -14.44 21.69 -29.85
C GLY A 143 -15.25 21.63 -28.54
N GLY A 144 -14.95 20.70 -27.62
CA GLY A 144 -15.61 20.57 -26.31
C GLY A 144 -14.65 20.25 -25.16
N GLY A 145 -15.15 19.62 -24.09
CA GLY A 145 -14.31 19.09 -23.01
C GLY A 145 -13.58 17.81 -23.43
N LEU A 146 -12.43 17.52 -22.79
CA LEU A 146 -11.73 16.25 -22.98
C LEU A 146 -12.57 15.08 -22.46
N SER A 147 -12.66 14.02 -23.24
CA SER A 147 -13.29 12.76 -22.84
C SER A 147 -12.35 11.59 -23.10
N PRO A 148 -12.29 10.59 -22.20
CA PRO A 148 -11.47 9.42 -22.42
C PRO A 148 -12.01 8.60 -23.61
N VAL A 149 -11.11 8.27 -24.53
CA VAL A 149 -11.38 7.41 -25.70
C VAL A 149 -10.72 6.04 -25.56
N GLU A 150 -9.68 5.94 -24.72
CA GLU A 150 -9.06 4.66 -24.34
C GLU A 150 -8.60 4.75 -22.87
N GLN A 151 -8.79 3.66 -22.12
CA GLN A 151 -8.27 3.53 -20.76
C GLN A 151 -7.73 2.11 -20.55
N ASN A 152 -6.59 2.00 -19.89
CA ASN A 152 -5.95 0.73 -19.57
C ASN A 152 -5.40 0.75 -18.14
N GLY A 153 -5.16 -0.43 -17.57
CA GLY A 153 -4.59 -0.60 -16.23
C GLY A 153 -5.61 -0.98 -15.17
N ASN A 154 -5.15 -1.64 -14.11
CA ASN A 154 -6.01 -2.15 -13.04
C ASN A 154 -6.34 -1.09 -11.98
N TRP A 155 -5.68 0.07 -12.00
CA TRP A 155 -5.75 1.13 -10.98
C TRP A 155 -6.56 2.35 -11.44
N LEU A 156 -7.42 2.17 -12.46
CA LEU A 156 -8.28 3.23 -12.99
C LEU A 156 -9.39 3.64 -11.99
N GLY A 157 -9.85 4.90 -12.09
CA GLY A 157 -10.96 5.41 -11.28
C GLY A 157 -10.55 5.91 -9.89
N GLY A 158 -9.27 5.78 -9.55
CA GLY A 158 -8.71 6.12 -8.27
C GLY A 158 -8.73 4.94 -7.30
N THR A 159 -7.70 4.85 -6.47
CA THR A 159 -7.58 3.80 -5.45
C THR A 159 -7.36 4.41 -4.07
N ASP A 160 -7.75 3.66 -3.05
CA ASP A 160 -7.56 4.02 -1.64
C ASP A 160 -7.18 2.76 -0.84
N GLY A 161 -6.08 2.84 -0.10
CA GLY A 161 -5.56 1.75 0.71
C GLY A 161 -5.18 0.51 -0.10
N LYS A 162 -4.63 0.68 -1.31
CA LYS A 162 -4.24 -0.44 -2.18
C LYS A 162 -2.74 -0.69 -2.21
N PHE A 163 -2.38 -1.89 -2.63
CA PHE A 163 -1.01 -2.39 -2.61
C PHE A 163 -0.61 -2.94 -3.98
N ILE A 164 0.67 -2.76 -4.32
CA ILE A 164 1.31 -3.40 -5.46
C ILE A 164 2.30 -4.44 -4.93
N GLY A 165 2.31 -5.63 -5.54
CA GLY A 165 3.25 -6.70 -5.18
C GLY A 165 4.58 -6.56 -5.93
N LEU A 166 5.67 -6.82 -5.23
CA LEU A 166 7.04 -6.62 -5.71
C LEU A 166 7.85 -7.89 -5.47
N LYS A 167 8.75 -8.20 -6.41
CA LYS A 167 9.79 -9.21 -6.25
C LYS A 167 11.15 -8.54 -6.42
N LEU A 168 11.93 -8.59 -5.35
CA LEU A 168 13.30 -8.12 -5.28
C LEU A 168 14.24 -9.30 -5.51
N HIS A 169 15.17 -9.15 -6.46
CA HIS A 169 16.23 -10.13 -6.71
C HIS A 169 17.51 -9.65 -6.05
N LYS A 170 17.87 -10.26 -4.91
CA LYS A 170 19.00 -9.84 -4.08
C LYS A 170 19.89 -11.03 -3.74
N ASP A 171 21.21 -10.86 -3.85
CA ASP A 171 22.20 -11.87 -3.47
C ASP A 171 21.94 -13.28 -4.05
N GLY A 172 21.33 -13.33 -5.25
CA GLY A 172 21.00 -14.58 -5.94
C GLY A 172 19.71 -15.26 -5.46
N ALA A 173 18.87 -14.58 -4.69
CA ALA A 173 17.60 -15.08 -4.21
C ALA A 173 16.44 -14.09 -4.39
N ASP A 174 15.22 -14.65 -4.48
CA ASP A 174 13.98 -13.89 -4.53
C ASP A 174 13.56 -13.46 -3.12
N HIS A 175 13.17 -12.21 -2.98
CA HIS A 175 12.50 -11.64 -1.82
C HIS A 175 11.18 -11.02 -2.27
N TYR A 176 10.12 -11.21 -1.48
CA TYR A 176 8.80 -10.71 -1.82
C TYR A 176 8.44 -9.51 -0.95
N GLY A 177 7.83 -8.50 -1.58
CA GLY A 177 7.45 -7.28 -0.91
C GLY A 177 6.19 -6.67 -1.47
N TRP A 178 5.79 -5.56 -0.88
CA TRP A 178 4.67 -4.76 -1.34
C TRP A 178 4.93 -3.28 -1.09
N LEU A 179 4.28 -2.44 -1.89
CA LEU A 179 4.22 -0.98 -1.70
C LEU A 179 2.75 -0.58 -1.60
N ARG A 180 2.40 0.18 -0.56
CA ARG A 180 1.08 0.81 -0.42
C ARG A 180 1.10 2.15 -1.16
N LEU A 181 0.20 2.28 -2.14
CA LEU A 181 0.06 3.50 -2.91
C LEU A 181 -1.40 3.71 -3.34
N ASP A 182 -1.76 4.97 -3.57
CA ASP A 182 -3.08 5.38 -4.02
C ASP A 182 -3.01 6.22 -5.29
N VAL A 183 -3.63 5.75 -6.37
CA VAL A 183 -3.69 6.46 -7.64
C VAL A 183 -4.82 7.48 -7.61
N GLY A 184 -4.56 8.71 -8.05
CA GLY A 184 -5.58 9.75 -8.19
C GLY A 184 -6.58 9.42 -9.30
N SER A 185 -7.85 9.76 -9.11
CA SER A 185 -8.94 9.41 -10.05
C SER A 185 -8.82 10.03 -11.45
N ASP A 186 -7.97 11.04 -11.62
CA ASP A 186 -7.64 11.65 -12.91
C ASP A 186 -6.43 11.01 -13.61
N ASN A 187 -5.83 9.98 -12.99
CA ASN A 187 -4.61 9.27 -13.40
C ASN A 187 -3.38 10.17 -13.51
N LYS A 188 -3.36 11.33 -12.82
CA LYS A 188 -2.24 12.29 -12.85
C LYS A 188 -1.41 12.31 -11.58
N SER A 189 -1.73 11.49 -10.60
CA SER A 189 -0.95 11.42 -9.37
C SER A 189 -1.02 10.06 -8.74
N PHE A 190 -0.05 9.79 -7.88
CA PHE A 190 -0.14 8.71 -6.89
C PHE A 190 0.41 9.19 -5.55
N THR A 191 -0.10 8.63 -4.46
CA THR A 191 0.37 8.89 -3.08
C THR A 191 0.97 7.62 -2.54
N VAL A 192 2.17 7.71 -1.96
CA VAL A 192 2.87 6.58 -1.34
C VAL A 192 2.86 6.76 0.17
N SER A 193 2.57 5.68 0.91
CA SER A 193 2.47 5.69 2.38
C SER A 193 3.44 4.72 3.07
N MET A 194 3.65 3.52 2.55
CA MET A 194 4.51 2.53 3.21
C MET A 194 4.89 1.39 2.27
N TYR A 195 5.95 0.68 2.59
CA TYR A 195 6.37 -0.53 1.88
C TYR A 195 6.98 -1.56 2.84
N ALA A 196 6.97 -2.82 2.46
CA ALA A 196 7.66 -3.86 3.19
C ALA A 196 8.22 -4.94 2.27
N TYR A 197 9.21 -5.68 2.76
CA TYR A 197 9.68 -6.90 2.14
C TYR A 197 10.03 -7.97 3.19
N GLU A 198 9.99 -9.22 2.76
CA GLU A 198 10.42 -10.38 3.54
C GLU A 198 11.92 -10.61 3.33
N ALA A 199 12.71 -10.38 4.37
CA ALA A 199 14.17 -10.47 4.33
C ALA A 199 14.67 -11.92 4.34
N THR A 200 13.83 -12.91 4.63
CA THR A 200 14.18 -14.31 4.51
C THR A 200 14.01 -14.77 3.05
N PRO A 201 15.08 -15.24 2.38
CA PRO A 201 15.03 -15.65 0.99
C PRO A 201 13.93 -16.67 0.66
N GLY A 202 13.18 -16.40 -0.41
CA GLY A 202 12.15 -17.27 -0.96
C GLY A 202 10.87 -17.40 -0.11
N GLN A 203 10.78 -16.73 1.04
CA GLN A 203 9.57 -16.71 1.86
C GLN A 203 8.59 -15.67 1.32
N GLY A 204 7.36 -16.10 1.06
CA GLY A 204 6.31 -15.17 0.66
C GLY A 204 5.92 -14.23 1.80
N ILE A 205 5.29 -13.11 1.44
CA ILE A 205 4.87 -12.06 2.36
C ILE A 205 3.36 -11.86 2.30
N THR A 206 2.71 -11.75 3.45
CA THR A 206 1.34 -11.25 3.53
C THR A 206 1.35 -9.73 3.46
N VAL A 207 0.47 -9.15 2.65
CA VAL A 207 0.19 -7.71 2.66
C VAL A 207 -0.41 -7.37 4.01
N ILE A 208 0.32 -6.62 4.82
CA ILE A 208 -0.19 -6.16 6.11
C ILE A 208 -0.36 -4.66 6.01
N SER A 209 -1.61 -4.20 6.05
CA SER A 209 -1.92 -2.81 6.36
C SER A 209 -1.67 -2.56 7.84
N THR A 210 -0.42 -2.66 8.31
CA THR A 210 -0.09 -2.10 9.63
C THR A 210 -0.14 -0.59 9.45
N GLY A 211 -1.32 -0.02 9.66
CA GLY A 211 -1.44 1.41 9.84
C GLY A 211 -0.56 1.81 11.01
N ILE A 212 0.60 2.40 10.74
CA ILE A 212 1.11 3.47 11.59
C ILE A 212 0.27 4.75 11.32
N GLN A 213 -0.89 4.64 10.66
CA GLN A 213 -2.03 5.53 10.86
C GLN A 213 -3.38 4.76 10.81
N ASP A 214 -3.52 3.67 11.55
CA ASP A 214 -4.80 3.51 12.25
C ASP A 214 -4.65 4.38 13.50
N ALA A 215 -5.62 5.24 13.80
CA ALA A 215 -5.64 5.89 15.10
C ALA A 215 -5.64 4.76 16.15
N VAL A 216 -4.47 4.55 16.78
CA VAL A 216 -4.30 3.51 17.79
C VAL A 216 -5.35 3.80 18.85
N LEU A 217 -6.20 2.82 19.14
CA LEU A 217 -7.11 2.93 20.26
C LEU A 217 -6.28 2.97 21.56
N THR A 218 -5.83 4.17 21.96
CA THR A 218 -5.01 4.38 23.17
C THR A 218 -5.83 4.21 24.44
N ASN A 219 -7.15 4.38 24.33
CA ASN A 219 -8.08 4.33 25.45
C ASN A 219 -8.64 2.93 25.69
N TRP A 220 -7.98 1.88 25.21
CA TRP A 220 -8.44 0.52 25.39
C TRP A 220 -7.47 -0.33 26.19
N THR A 221 -8.01 -1.03 27.19
CA THR A 221 -7.30 -2.05 27.95
C THR A 221 -7.80 -3.41 27.52
N VAL A 222 -6.88 -4.25 27.03
CA VAL A 222 -7.17 -5.65 26.67
C VAL A 222 -6.27 -6.54 27.51
N TYR A 223 -6.89 -7.44 28.27
CA TYR A 223 -6.18 -8.43 29.07
C TYR A 223 -7.01 -9.70 29.23
N SER A 224 -6.36 -10.77 29.64
CA SER A 224 -7.02 -12.03 29.97
C SER A 224 -6.90 -12.35 31.46
N TYR A 225 -7.91 -13.02 32.00
CA TYR A 225 -7.89 -13.61 33.34
C TYR A 225 -8.63 -14.94 33.31
N GLY A 226 -7.91 -16.04 33.53
CA GLY A 226 -8.44 -17.39 33.30
C GLY A 226 -8.86 -17.56 31.83
N SER A 227 -10.07 -18.09 31.62
CA SER A 227 -10.67 -18.32 30.31
C SER A 227 -11.49 -17.14 29.79
N MET A 228 -11.31 -15.95 30.38
CA MET A 228 -11.98 -14.72 29.96
C MET A 228 -10.98 -13.73 29.40
N ILE A 229 -11.37 -13.06 28.32
CA ILE A 229 -10.68 -11.89 27.76
C ILE A 229 -11.56 -10.67 28.01
N HIS A 230 -11.00 -9.63 28.62
CA HIS A 230 -11.69 -8.39 28.92
C HIS A 230 -11.23 -7.28 27.97
N LEU A 231 -12.20 -6.61 27.35
CA LEU A 231 -12.01 -5.46 26.46
C LEU A 231 -12.65 -4.26 27.15
N ILE A 232 -11.83 -3.33 27.65
CA ILE A 232 -12.28 -2.19 28.44
C ILE A 232 -11.96 -0.89 27.70
N GLN A 233 -12.96 -0.04 27.57
CA GLN A 233 -12.81 1.34 27.10
C GLN A 233 -12.64 2.27 28.29
N ASN A 234 -11.53 3.00 28.31
CA ASN A 234 -11.20 4.04 29.29
C ASN A 234 -11.74 5.42 28.86
N SER A 235 -12.73 5.45 27.96
CA SER A 235 -13.37 6.64 27.39
C SER A 235 -14.88 6.42 27.18
N THR A 236 -15.54 7.34 26.49
CA THR A 236 -16.94 7.18 26.07
C THR A 236 -17.15 5.93 25.25
N ALA A 237 -18.30 5.27 25.45
CA ALA A 237 -18.68 4.04 24.76
C ALA A 237 -18.66 4.24 23.23
N GLU A 238 -17.86 3.44 22.55
CA GLU A 238 -17.81 3.33 21.10
C GLU A 238 -18.15 1.89 20.69
N THR A 239 -18.97 1.72 19.66
CA THR A 239 -19.27 0.39 19.12
C THR A 239 -18.16 -0.09 18.20
N GLY A 240 -17.93 -1.40 18.17
CA GLY A 240 -16.97 -2.01 17.26
C GLY A 240 -17.06 -3.52 17.24
N THR A 241 -16.08 -4.15 16.62
CA THR A 241 -15.95 -5.61 16.57
C THR A 241 -14.63 -6.06 17.21
N TYR A 242 -14.61 -7.30 17.67
CA TYR A 242 -13.39 -7.97 18.12
C TYR A 242 -13.17 -9.27 17.36
N GLN A 243 -11.91 -9.68 17.27
CA GLN A 243 -11.47 -10.99 16.82
C GLN A 243 -10.42 -11.53 17.80
N VAL A 244 -10.52 -12.82 18.13
CA VAL A 244 -9.47 -13.57 18.82
C VAL A 244 -8.83 -14.49 17.78
N LEU A 245 -7.56 -14.26 17.51
CA LEU A 245 -6.79 -14.91 16.48
C LEU A 245 -5.77 -15.88 17.11
N ASP A 246 -5.54 -17.02 16.48
CA ASP A 246 -4.31 -17.78 16.77
C ASP A 246 -3.07 -17.05 16.21
N LEU A 247 -1.88 -17.60 16.51
CA LEU A 247 -0.61 -17.02 16.06
C LEU A 247 -0.42 -17.08 14.53
N SER A 248 -1.24 -17.85 13.81
CA SER A 248 -1.26 -17.87 12.34
C SER A 248 -2.22 -16.83 11.75
N GLY A 249 -2.87 -16.01 12.58
CA GLY A 249 -3.84 -15.00 12.15
C GLY A 249 -5.23 -15.56 11.83
N ARG A 250 -5.50 -16.84 12.10
CA ARG A 250 -6.83 -17.43 11.90
C ARG A 250 -7.76 -17.02 13.03
N THR A 251 -8.93 -16.49 12.67
CA THR A 251 -9.99 -16.15 13.62
C THR A 251 -10.56 -17.39 14.28
N LEU A 252 -10.44 -17.44 15.61
CA LEU A 252 -11.02 -18.48 16.46
C LEU A 252 -12.36 -18.02 17.07
N LEU A 253 -12.44 -16.74 17.43
CA LEU A 253 -13.64 -16.11 17.99
C LEU A 253 -13.81 -14.72 17.41
N SER A 254 -15.05 -14.26 17.31
CA SER A 254 -15.37 -12.89 16.91
C SER A 254 -16.71 -12.46 17.49
N GLY A 255 -16.92 -11.16 17.62
CA GLY A 255 -18.20 -10.61 18.03
C GLY A 255 -18.21 -9.09 18.02
N ASN A 256 -19.30 -8.54 18.53
CA ASN A 256 -19.45 -7.09 18.70
C ASN A 256 -19.01 -6.67 20.10
N MET A 257 -18.58 -5.42 20.23
CA MET A 257 -18.30 -4.77 21.50
C MET A 257 -19.44 -3.79 21.80
N ASP A 258 -20.22 -4.10 22.82
CA ASP A 258 -21.38 -3.32 23.23
C ASP A 258 -21.06 -2.60 24.55
N GLY A 259 -20.92 -1.28 24.50
CA GLY A 259 -20.63 -0.45 25.68
C GLY A 259 -19.13 -0.38 26.05
N THR A 260 -18.83 0.11 27.26
CA THR A 260 -17.45 0.36 27.71
C THR A 260 -16.71 -0.89 28.20
N HIS A 261 -17.40 -2.02 28.36
CA HIS A 261 -16.80 -3.28 28.80
C HIS A 261 -17.44 -4.46 28.09
N THR A 262 -16.63 -5.22 27.36
CA THR A 262 -17.01 -6.50 26.75
C THR A 262 -16.16 -7.61 27.35
N THR A 263 -16.78 -8.76 27.65
CA THR A 263 -16.09 -9.97 28.11
C THR A 263 -16.29 -11.08 27.09
N VAL A 264 -15.19 -11.63 26.61
CA VAL A 264 -15.17 -12.74 25.64
C VAL A 264 -14.87 -14.03 26.40
N MET A 265 -15.78 -14.99 26.31
CA MET A 265 -15.59 -16.33 26.86
C MET A 265 -14.69 -17.14 25.90
N ALA A 266 -13.53 -17.55 26.39
CA ALA A 266 -12.51 -18.30 25.66
C ALA A 266 -12.31 -19.71 26.21
N ASN A 267 -13.32 -20.28 26.88
CA ASN A 267 -13.28 -21.62 27.47
C ASN A 267 -13.12 -22.76 26.45
N GLN A 268 -13.51 -22.52 25.19
CA GLN A 268 -13.27 -23.42 24.07
C GLN A 268 -11.83 -23.37 23.53
N LEU A 269 -11.01 -22.40 23.95
CA LEU A 269 -9.64 -22.25 23.48
C LEU A 269 -8.67 -23.01 24.41
N PRO A 270 -7.68 -23.75 23.86
CA PRO A 270 -6.59 -24.30 24.65
C PRO A 270 -5.81 -23.21 25.39
N ALA A 271 -5.15 -23.57 26.50
CA ALA A 271 -4.23 -22.65 27.16
C ALA A 271 -3.11 -22.25 26.19
N GLY A 272 -2.87 -20.95 26.05
CA GLY A 272 -1.96 -20.46 25.03
C GLY A 272 -1.99 -18.95 24.81
N ILE A 273 -1.14 -18.52 23.88
CA ILE A 273 -1.03 -17.13 23.47
C ILE A 273 -1.95 -16.88 22.28
N TYR A 274 -2.70 -15.78 22.35
CA TYR A 274 -3.62 -15.33 21.30
C TYR A 274 -3.41 -13.85 21.01
N VAL A 275 -3.83 -13.42 19.82
CA VAL A 275 -3.91 -12.00 19.46
C VAL A 275 -5.37 -11.58 19.47
N VAL A 276 -5.68 -10.54 20.21
CA VAL A 276 -7.00 -9.89 20.21
C VAL A 276 -6.90 -8.66 19.34
N ARG A 277 -7.70 -8.62 18.27
CA ARG A 277 -7.85 -7.47 17.38
C ARG A 277 -9.18 -6.79 17.66
N LEU A 278 -9.16 -5.48 17.85
CA LEU A 278 -10.33 -4.62 17.97
C LEU A 278 -10.42 -3.71 16.75
N GLU A 279 -11.63 -3.42 16.32
CA GLU A 279 -11.91 -2.49 15.22
C GLU A 279 -13.15 -1.65 15.56
N THR A 280 -12.99 -0.34 15.60
CA THR A 280 -14.06 0.65 15.80
C THR A 280 -14.01 1.71 14.69
N ALA A 281 -14.96 2.65 14.69
CA ALA A 281 -14.91 3.79 13.76
C ALA A 281 -13.69 4.69 13.99
N SER A 282 -13.17 4.73 15.23
CA SER A 282 -12.01 5.50 15.63
C SER A 282 -10.67 4.80 15.40
N GLY A 283 -10.66 3.54 14.96
CA GLY A 283 -9.43 2.84 14.57
C GLY A 283 -9.35 1.40 15.07
N THR A 284 -8.13 0.86 15.07
CA THR A 284 -7.88 -0.54 15.41
C THR A 284 -6.88 -0.69 16.57
N LEU A 285 -6.90 -1.87 17.20
CA LEU A 285 -5.94 -2.25 18.24
C LEU A 285 -5.66 -3.75 18.20
N SER A 286 -4.38 -4.12 18.23
CA SER A 286 -3.96 -5.50 18.44
C SER A 286 -3.21 -5.65 19.77
N ARG A 287 -3.61 -6.65 20.56
CA ARG A 287 -3.00 -6.98 21.86
C ARG A 287 -2.82 -8.48 22.02
N LYS A 288 -1.61 -8.86 22.47
CA LYS A 288 -1.29 -10.23 22.83
C LYS A 288 -1.84 -10.53 24.23
N VAL A 289 -2.52 -11.66 24.37
CA VAL A 289 -3.06 -12.16 25.65
C VAL A 289 -2.69 -13.62 25.85
N TYR A 290 -2.63 -14.06 27.10
CA TYR A 290 -2.45 -15.47 27.46
C TYR A 290 -3.73 -15.99 28.10
N VAL A 291 -4.42 -16.90 27.43
CA VAL A 291 -5.64 -17.53 27.97
C VAL A 291 -5.22 -18.78 28.76
N ASN A 292 -5.78 -18.92 29.95
CA ASN A 292 -5.57 -20.09 30.82
C ASN A 292 -6.91 -20.79 31.09
N GLN A 293 -6.89 -22.07 31.41
CA GLN A 293 -8.09 -22.78 31.87
C GLN A 293 -8.33 -22.56 33.36
#